data_AF-A0A2X4WPC3-F1
#
_entry.id   AF-A0A2X4WPC3-F1
#
_cell.length_a   1.000
_cell.length_b   1.000
_cell.length_c   1.000
_cell.angle_alpha   90.00
_cell.angle_beta   90.00
_cell.angle_gamma   90.00
#
_symmetry.space_group_name_H-M   'P 1'
#
loop_
_entity.id
_entity.type
_entity.pdbx_description
1 polymer ?
#
loop_
_entity_poly.entity_id
_entity_poly.type
_entity_poly.pdbx_seq_one_letter_code
_entity_poly.pdbx_strand_id
1 'polypeptide(L)' 'MAIFPPDIKYVDEFEEVQEIARSNEIGIWSIENYAHDKGFATAETKEKKIGNLTNDCQIKGNINKNQEKIYHLPSGQYYD' A
#
# COMPACT_ATOMS: atom_id res chain seq x y z
N MET A 1 -11.17 36.37 1.16
CA MET A 1 -10.14 35.32 1.29
C MET A 1 -10.55 34.44 2.45
N ALA A 2 -10.90 33.18 2.21
CA ALA A 2 -11.10 32.21 3.28
C ALA A 2 -9.81 31.41 3.40
N ILE A 3 -9.13 31.53 4.54
CA ILE A 3 -8.01 30.67 4.91
C ILE A 3 -8.66 29.50 5.64
N PHE A 4 -8.73 28.35 4.98
CA PHE A 4 -9.21 27.14 5.63
C PHE A 4 -8.08 26.60 6.50
N PRO A 5 -8.28 26.45 7.81
CA PRO A 5 -7.29 25.80 8.66
C PRO A 5 -7.07 24.37 8.13
N PRO A 6 -5.82 23.87 8.15
CA PRO A 6 -5.57 22.49 7.76
C PRO A 6 -6.38 21.54 8.66
N ASP A 7 -6.91 20.48 8.07
CA ASP A 7 -7.53 19.40 8.84
C ASP A 7 -6.43 18.66 9.60
N ILE A 8 -6.26 19.02 10.87
CA ILE A 8 -5.26 18.45 11.77
C ILE A 8 -5.88 17.52 12.82
N LYS A 9 -7.15 17.14 12.66
CA LYS A 9 -7.93 16.47 13.72
C LYS A 9 -7.27 15.19 14.25
N TYR A 10 -6.52 14.49 13.41
CA TYR A 10 -5.91 13.19 13.69
C TYR A 10 -4.39 13.21 13.66
N VAL A 11 -3.77 14.39 13.61
CA VAL A 11 -2.30 14.49 13.51
C VAL A 11 -1.64 13.81 14.69
N ASP A 12 -2.10 14.10 15.92
CA ASP A 12 -1.55 13.52 17.14
C ASP A 12 -1.66 11.97 17.14
N GLU A 13 -2.81 11.43 16.73
CA GLU A 13 -3.03 9.97 16.64
C GLU A 13 -2.10 9.32 15.60
N PHE A 14 -1.90 9.96 14.45
CA PHE A 14 -0.97 9.46 13.44
C PHE A 14 0.49 9.53 13.89
N GLU A 15 0.87 10.56 14.65
CA GLU A 15 2.21 10.68 15.23
C GLU A 15 2.47 9.56 16.23
N GLU A 16 1.55 9.27 17.15
CA GLU A 16 1.68 8.16 18.10
C GLU A 16 1.85 6.80 17.40
N VAL A 17 0.99 6.50 16.42
CA VAL A 17 1.06 5.26 15.65
C VAL A 17 2.36 5.18 14.83
N GLN A 18 2.84 6.31 14.32
CA GLN A 18 4.11 6.38 13.60
C GLN A 18 5.29 6.03 14.50
N GLU A 19 5.35 6.55 15.72
CA GLU A 19 6.41 6.24 16.70
C GLU A 19 6.45 4.76 17.06
N ILE A 20 5.27 4.16 17.25
CA ILE A 20 5.13 2.71 17.50
C ILE A 20 5.64 1.92 16.30
N ALA A 21 5.23 2.28 15.08
CA ALA A 21 5.67 1.60 13.87
C ALA A 21 7.18 1.73 13.64
N ARG A 22 7.77 2.89 13.97
CA ARG A 22 9.21 3.12 13.88
C ARG A 22 9.99 2.27 14.86
N SER A 23 9.56 2.23 16.12
CA SER A 23 10.22 1.47 17.18
C SER A 23 10.16 -0.05 16.96
N ASN A 24 9.10 -0.52 16.30
CA ASN A 24 8.91 -1.93 15.96
C ASN A 24 9.40 -2.28 14.54
N GLU A 25 10.06 -1.35 13.84
CA GLU A 25 10.57 -1.55 12.48
C GLU A 25 9.48 -2.10 11.52
N ILE A 26 8.24 -1.59 11.62
CA ILE A 26 7.10 -2.09 10.86
C ILE A 26 7.05 -1.44 9.47
N GLY A 27 6.94 -2.25 8.41
CA GLY A 27 6.73 -1.78 7.04
C GLY A 27 7.92 -0.96 6.53
N ILE A 28 7.69 0.29 6.14
CA ILE A 28 8.75 1.20 5.66
C ILE A 28 9.84 1.45 6.70
N TRP A 29 9.54 1.29 8.00
CA TRP A 29 10.51 1.48 9.08
C TRP A 29 11.49 0.32 9.23
N SER A 30 11.23 -0.84 8.61
CA SER A 30 12.21 -1.93 8.51
C SER A 30 13.34 -1.66 7.52
N ILE A 31 13.19 -0.61 6.70
CA ILE A 31 14.11 -0.31 5.63
C ILE A 31 15.17 0.64 6.18
N GLU A 32 16.42 0.19 6.18
CA GLU A 32 17.54 1.02 6.60
C GLU A 32 17.56 2.31 5.78
N ASN A 33 17.66 3.43 6.50
CA ASN A 33 17.83 4.75 5.90
C ASN A 33 16.66 5.21 5.01
N TYR A 34 15.45 4.73 5.31
CA TYR A 34 14.21 5.12 4.64
C TYR A 34 13.92 6.63 4.77
N ALA A 35 14.00 7.19 5.98
CA ALA A 35 13.79 8.61 6.20
C ALA A 35 15.15 9.29 6.41
N HIS A 36 15.57 10.08 5.43
CA HIS A 36 16.77 10.90 5.49
C HIS A 36 16.41 12.39 5.56
N ASP A 37 17.38 13.20 5.96
CA ASP A 37 17.32 14.68 5.93
C ASP A 37 16.98 15.24 4.53
N LYS A 38 17.34 14.51 3.46
CA LYS A 38 17.04 14.87 2.06
C LYS A 38 15.68 14.36 1.56
N GLY A 39 14.87 13.77 2.43
CA GLY A 39 13.55 13.22 2.12
C GLY A 39 13.44 11.72 2.37
N PHE A 40 12.39 11.12 1.81
CA PHE A 40 12.15 9.69 1.92
C PHE A 40 12.85 8.96 0.78
N ALA A 41 13.67 7.98 1.12
CA ALA A 41 14.15 7.03 0.15
C ALA A 41 12.92 6.36 -0.47
N THR A 42 12.77 6.50 -1.79
CA THR A 42 11.97 5.56 -2.56
C THR A 42 12.69 4.23 -2.48
N ALA A 43 12.50 3.54 -1.36
CA ALA A 43 12.78 2.14 -1.31
C ALA A 43 11.83 1.55 -2.36
N GLU A 44 12.39 1.20 -3.51
CA GLU A 44 11.88 0.07 -4.26
C GLU A 44 11.82 -1.03 -3.22
N THR A 45 10.64 -1.21 -2.62
CA THR A 45 10.35 -2.36 -1.80
C THR A 45 10.64 -3.52 -2.72
N LYS A 46 11.84 -4.09 -2.61
CA LYS A 46 11.97 -5.52 -2.70
C LYS A 46 11.05 -5.99 -1.61
N GLU A 47 9.78 -6.18 -1.99
CA GLU A 47 8.82 -6.89 -1.19
C GLU A 47 9.59 -8.11 -0.73
N LYS A 48 9.89 -8.15 0.57
CA LYS A 48 10.21 -9.42 1.18
C LYS A 48 8.89 -10.16 1.09
N LYS A 49 8.69 -10.80 -0.07
CA LYS A 49 7.54 -11.63 -0.37
C LYS A 49 7.41 -12.52 0.85
N ILE A 50 6.35 -12.32 1.62
CA ILE A 50 5.68 -13.47 2.20
C ILE A 50 5.37 -14.34 0.98
N GLY A 51 6.19 -15.37 0.79
CA GLY A 51 6.12 -16.40 -0.26
C GLY A 51 5.42 -16.01 -1.58
N ASN A 52 6.22 -15.64 -2.58
CA ASN A 52 5.97 -15.93 -3.99
C ASN A 52 4.63 -15.47 -4.62
N LEU A 53 4.47 -14.17 -4.93
CA LEU A 53 3.64 -13.78 -6.09
C LEU A 53 4.46 -13.97 -7.36
N THR A 54 4.38 -15.15 -7.97
CA THR A 54 4.86 -15.33 -9.34
C THR A 54 4.10 -14.37 -10.25
N ASN A 55 4.83 -13.70 -11.14
CA ASN A 55 4.33 -12.75 -12.13
C ASN A 55 3.53 -13.45 -13.23
N ASP A 56 2.46 -14.12 -12.83
CA ASP A 56 1.42 -14.52 -13.74
C ASP A 56 0.13 -14.12 -13.03
N CYS A 57 -0.31 -12.87 -13.28
CA CYS A 57 -1.62 -12.42 -12.82
C CYS A 57 -2.65 -13.20 -13.64
N GLN A 58 -2.93 -14.43 -13.23
CA GLN A 58 -3.81 -15.35 -13.96
C GLN A 58 -5.29 -15.06 -13.72
N ILE A 59 -5.61 -13.93 -13.08
CA ILE A 59 -6.98 -13.57 -12.76
C ILE A 59 -7.32 -12.35 -13.60
N LYS A 60 -8.00 -12.58 -14.74
CA LYS A 60 -8.56 -11.52 -15.58
C LYS A 60 -9.87 -11.06 -14.95
N GLY A 61 -10.18 -9.77 -14.95
CA GLY A 61 -11.44 -9.29 -14.35
C GLY A 61 -11.89 -7.94 -14.89
N ASN A 62 -13.19 -7.68 -14.84
CA ASN A 62 -13.78 -6.40 -15.20
C ASN A 62 -14.80 -5.95 -14.14
N ILE A 63 -15.14 -4.66 -14.12
CA ILE A 63 -16.09 -4.05 -13.18
C ILE A 63 -17.40 -3.77 -13.92
N ASN A 64 -18.53 -4.19 -13.35
CA ASN A 64 -19.84 -3.91 -13.95
C ASN A 64 -20.31 -2.46 -13.70
N LYS A 65 -21.39 -2.03 -14.36
CA LYS A 65 -21.95 -0.67 -14.18
C LYS A 65 -22.48 -0.40 -12.75
N ASN A 66 -22.63 -1.43 -11.94
CA ASN A 66 -23.05 -1.36 -10.54
C ASN A 66 -21.86 -1.43 -9.55
N GLN A 67 -20.61 -1.29 -10.06
CA GLN A 67 -19.35 -1.29 -9.30
C GLN A 67 -18.96 -2.62 -8.64
N GLU A 68 -19.54 -3.74 -9.08
CA GLU A 68 -19.19 -5.07 -8.59
C GLU A 68 -18.03 -5.65 -9.41
N LYS A 69 -17.09 -6.31 -8.73
CA LYS A 69 -15.88 -6.86 -9.33
C LYS A 69 -16.13 -8.29 -9.81
N ILE A 70 -15.96 -8.54 -11.11
CA ILE A 70 -16.09 -9.86 -11.72
C ILE A 70 -14.69 -10.38 -12.03
N TYR A 71 -14.36 -11.55 -11.48
CA TYR A 71 -13.06 -12.20 -11.63
C TYR A 71 -13.21 -13.49 -12.44
N HIS A 72 -12.31 -13.70 -13.39
CA HIS A 72 -12.16 -14.91 -14.19
C HIS A 72 -10.94 -15.67 -13.69
N LEU A 73 -11.16 -16.94 -13.34
CA LEU A 73 -10.12 -17.85 -12.88
C LEU A 73 -9.57 -18.66 -14.06
N PRO A 74 -8.28 -19.06 -14.04
CA PRO A 74 -7.63 -19.79 -15.14
C PRO A 74 -8.17 -21.20 -15.38
N SER A 75 -8.93 -21.75 -14.43
CA SER A 75 -9.65 -23.03 -14.56
C SER A 75 -11.05 -22.90 -15.16
N GLY A 76 -11.50 -21.68 -15.46
CA GLY A 76 -12.82 -21.40 -16.01
C GLY A 76 -12.87 -21.61 -17.52
N GLN A 77 -14.01 -22.07 -18.03
CA GLN A 77 -14.26 -22.26 -19.47
C GLN A 77 -14.14 -20.97 -20.32
N TYR A 78 -14.11 -19.79 -19.68
CA TYR A 78 -14.07 -18.47 -20.32
C TYR A 78 -12.77 -17.70 -20.03
N TYR A 79 -11.67 -18.39 -19.71
CA TYR A 79 -10.43 -17.73 -19.33
C TYR A 79 -9.54 -17.30 -20.53
N ASP A 80 -9.60 -18.04 -21.63
CA ASP A 80 -8.84 -17.71 -22.86
C ASP A 80 -9.53 -16.62 -23.70
#